data_AF-A0A2E6STK7-F1
#
_entry.id   AF-A0A2E6STK7-F1
#
_cell.length_a   1.000
_cell.length_b   1.000
_cell.length_c   1.000
_cell.angle_alpha   90.00
_cell.angle_beta   90.00
_cell.angle_gamma   90.00
#
_symmetry.space_group_name_H-M   'P 1'
#
loop_
_entity.id
_entity.type
_entity.pdbx_description
1 polymer ?
#
loop_
_entity_poly.entity_id
_entity_poly.type
_entity_poly.pdbx_seq_one_letter_code
_entity_poly.pdbx_strand_id
1 'polypeptide(L)'
;MKFWDDFIYFFSFQDANISNVFFGTLILGFTCGIVGVLVVLNKKALIVDAVSHSVLPGVCLGFMLSGVKNPIYLIAGGMFAGAIAVFLVDWLTKISRIKKDAAIAIALSVLFSLGVILLSIIQHSGNSQQSGLSDFLFGKAATIVRKDLYLFCGLCGLVLGVVILFYRHFKIALFDQGFANTIGLNNKLVQSLISGLIIVSTAIGIQTVGIILMSALIITPASSAFFWTNHFKKSILLSGAFAALSSILGVFVSYLFPDMPTGPWIIVVLSTIAILSALLSRKGLITKKIMGIQNRNKIISDNVLKTLYKLGEHKNQFDQSYSVQMIQNFHPFASFDLSKGLSILKRKKFVIEANGAWTLTEKGIAEAKRIIRIHRLWELYMEKFMQIQSDHVHESAESIEHIMTKSLETELLKTLGRPTSDPHQQNIPYED
;
A
#
# COMPACT_ATOMS: atom_id res chain seq x y z
N MET A 1 35.41 13.79 -6.98
CA MET A 1 34.06 14.25 -6.59
C MET A 1 34.06 14.52 -5.09
N LYS A 2 33.89 15.78 -4.69
CA LYS A 2 33.59 16.11 -3.30
C LYS A 2 32.07 16.11 -3.18
N PHE A 3 31.50 14.95 -2.87
CA PHE A 3 30.04 14.76 -2.77
C PHE A 3 29.34 15.87 -1.96
N TRP A 4 29.99 16.35 -0.90
CA TRP A 4 29.48 17.44 -0.07
C TRP A 4 29.41 18.78 -0.78
N ASP A 5 30.38 19.10 -1.66
CA ASP A 5 30.38 20.34 -2.44
C ASP A 5 29.26 20.28 -3.50
N ASP A 6 29.11 19.13 -4.18
CA ASP A 6 28.04 18.90 -5.17
C ASP A 6 26.65 18.94 -4.52
N PHE A 7 26.52 18.40 -3.30
CA PHE A 7 25.30 18.45 -2.50
C PHE A 7 24.92 19.89 -2.14
N ILE A 8 25.87 20.66 -1.59
CA ILE A 8 25.64 22.06 -1.21
C ILE A 8 25.31 22.89 -2.46
N TYR A 9 26.00 22.66 -3.58
CA TYR A 9 25.75 23.37 -4.82
C TYR A 9 24.35 23.07 -5.37
N PHE A 10 23.94 21.80 -5.41
CA PHE A 10 22.60 21.42 -5.89
C PHE A 10 21.48 22.08 -5.09
N PHE A 11 21.59 22.11 -3.76
CA PHE A 11 20.61 22.75 -2.89
C PHE A 11 20.78 24.28 -2.76
N SER A 12 21.84 24.86 -3.32
CA SER A 12 22.04 26.31 -3.37
C SER A 12 21.15 27.01 -4.39
N PHE A 13 20.61 26.27 -5.37
CA PHE A 13 19.77 26.76 -6.47
C PHE A 13 20.40 27.92 -7.27
N GLN A 14 21.73 28.01 -7.32
CA GLN A 14 22.43 29.05 -8.10
C GLN A 14 22.20 28.89 -9.60
N ASP A 15 22.15 27.65 -10.10
CA ASP A 15 21.83 27.37 -11.50
C ASP A 15 20.32 27.40 -11.75
N ALA A 16 19.92 28.29 -12.66
CA ALA A 16 18.53 28.42 -13.07
C ALA A 16 17.97 27.12 -13.66
N ASN A 17 18.77 26.34 -14.39
CA ASN A 17 18.31 25.08 -14.97
C ASN A 17 18.04 24.04 -13.87
N ILE A 18 18.98 23.84 -12.93
CA ILE A 18 18.81 22.91 -11.80
C ILE A 18 17.55 23.27 -11.00
N SER A 19 17.35 24.56 -10.70
CA SER A 19 16.15 25.04 -10.03
C SER A 19 14.87 24.72 -10.80
N ASN A 20 14.82 24.97 -12.11
CA ASN A 20 13.64 24.69 -12.93
C ASN A 20 13.29 23.20 -12.95
N VAL A 21 14.30 22.34 -13.15
CA VAL A 21 14.13 20.88 -13.16
C VAL A 21 13.67 20.38 -11.79
N PHE A 22 14.30 20.86 -10.72
CA PHE A 22 13.96 20.49 -9.34
C PHE A 22 12.50 20.83 -9.01
N PHE A 23 12.08 22.09 -9.19
CA PHE A 23 10.72 22.50 -8.86
C PHE A 23 9.69 21.89 -9.81
N GLY A 24 10.00 21.77 -11.10
CA GLY A 24 9.12 21.17 -12.09
C GLY A 24 8.83 19.71 -11.78
N THR A 25 9.87 18.90 -11.57
CA THR A 25 9.74 17.47 -11.26
C THR A 25 9.11 17.22 -9.88
N LEU A 26 9.35 18.09 -8.90
CA LEU A 26 8.78 18.00 -7.55
C LEU A 26 7.27 18.22 -7.59
N ILE A 27 6.81 19.30 -8.21
CA ILE A 27 5.38 19.65 -8.29
C ILE A 27 4.63 18.61 -9.13
N LEU A 28 5.23 18.18 -10.25
CA LEU A 28 4.67 17.14 -11.09
C LEU A 28 4.58 15.79 -10.38
N GLY A 29 5.67 15.36 -9.74
CA GLY A 29 5.71 14.12 -8.97
C GLY A 29 4.65 14.12 -7.87
N PHE A 30 4.59 15.18 -7.06
CA PHE A 30 3.59 15.33 -6.01
C PHE A 30 2.15 15.23 -6.54
N THR A 31 1.86 15.94 -7.62
CA THR A 31 0.53 15.95 -8.26
C THR A 31 0.17 14.58 -8.83
N CYS A 32 1.10 13.92 -9.53
CA CYS A 32 0.92 12.59 -10.09
C CYS A 32 0.70 11.54 -8.99
N GLY A 33 1.43 11.62 -7.88
CA GLY A 33 1.23 10.75 -6.72
C GLY A 33 -0.16 10.91 -6.10
N ILE A 34 -0.67 12.14 -5.99
CA ILE A 34 -2.03 12.41 -5.50
C ILE A 34 -3.08 11.79 -6.43
N VAL A 35 -2.97 12.04 -7.74
CA VAL A 35 -3.89 11.48 -8.74
C VAL A 35 -3.82 9.95 -8.75
N GLY A 36 -2.62 9.38 -8.53
CA GLY A 36 -2.39 7.95 -8.38
C GLY A 36 -3.31 7.25 -7.40
N VAL A 37 -3.58 7.86 -6.24
CA VAL A 37 -4.47 7.26 -5.23
C VAL A 37 -5.90 7.15 -5.76
N LEU A 38 -6.38 8.17 -6.48
CA LEU A 38 -7.70 8.15 -7.11
C LEU A 38 -7.77 7.09 -8.22
N VAL A 39 -6.72 6.99 -9.03
CA VAL A 39 -6.63 6.02 -10.13
C VAL A 39 -6.68 4.57 -9.61
N VAL A 40 -5.85 4.25 -8.62
CA VAL A 40 -5.73 2.89 -8.10
C VAL A 40 -7.01 2.46 -7.40
N LEU A 41 -7.59 3.33 -6.54
CA LEU A 41 -8.87 3.03 -5.88
C LEU A 41 -10.03 2.89 -6.88
N ASN A 42 -9.99 3.59 -8.00
CA ASN A 42 -11.01 3.49 -9.04
C ASN A 42 -10.78 2.34 -10.04
N LYS A 43 -9.78 1.47 -9.82
CA LYS A 43 -9.43 0.36 -10.74
C LYS A 43 -9.19 0.85 -12.18
N LYS A 44 -8.59 2.04 -12.33
CA LYS A 44 -8.25 2.66 -13.63
C LYS A 44 -6.73 2.68 -13.88
N ALA A 45 -5.96 1.87 -13.17
CA ALA A 45 -4.49 1.81 -13.32
C ALA A 45 -4.07 1.56 -14.79
N LEU A 46 -4.67 0.58 -15.47
CA LEU A 46 -4.38 0.28 -16.88
C LEU A 46 -4.79 1.39 -17.86
N ILE A 47 -5.75 2.26 -17.49
CA ILE A 47 -6.14 3.41 -18.31
C ILE A 47 -5.00 4.43 -18.37
N VAL A 48 -4.21 4.59 -17.30
CA VAL A 48 -3.06 5.50 -17.30
C VAL A 48 -2.04 5.10 -18.36
N ASP A 49 -1.79 3.81 -18.51
CA ASP A 49 -0.87 3.27 -19.50
C ASP A 49 -1.37 3.55 -20.93
N ALA A 50 -2.65 3.25 -21.19
CA ALA A 50 -3.32 3.57 -22.45
C ALA A 50 -3.20 5.05 -22.83
N VAL A 51 -3.48 5.94 -21.87
CA VAL A 51 -3.42 7.39 -22.07
C VAL A 51 -1.99 7.84 -22.33
N SER A 52 -1.00 7.31 -21.61
CA SER A 52 0.41 7.70 -21.76
C SER A 52 0.93 7.42 -23.16
N HIS A 53 0.64 6.23 -23.69
CA HIS A 53 0.99 5.85 -25.06
C HIS A 53 0.18 6.61 -26.12
N SER A 54 -1.07 6.95 -25.81
CA SER A 54 -1.95 7.68 -26.73
C SER A 54 -1.67 9.18 -26.78
N VAL A 55 -0.92 9.73 -25.82
CA VAL A 55 -0.50 11.14 -25.86
C VAL A 55 0.53 11.38 -26.98
N LEU A 56 1.38 10.39 -27.30
CA LEU A 56 2.40 10.51 -28.35
C LEU A 56 1.85 11.00 -29.71
N PRO A 57 0.84 10.35 -30.33
CA PRO A 57 0.28 10.84 -31.59
C PRO A 57 -0.28 12.25 -31.45
N GLY A 58 -0.86 12.59 -30.31
CA GLY A 58 -1.35 13.94 -30.03
C GLY A 58 -0.25 15.00 -29.97
N VAL A 59 0.88 14.68 -29.33
CA VAL A 59 2.08 15.53 -29.29
C VAL A 59 2.63 15.73 -30.70
N CYS A 60 2.72 14.66 -31.50
CA CYS A 60 3.16 14.74 -32.90
C CYS A 60 2.23 15.62 -33.74
N LEU A 61 0.91 15.45 -33.63
CA LEU A 61 -0.07 16.31 -34.32
C LEU A 61 0.03 17.77 -33.85
N GLY A 62 0.20 17.99 -32.55
CA GLY A 62 0.42 19.32 -31.99
C GLY A 62 1.68 19.99 -32.55
N PHE A 63 2.76 19.24 -32.73
CA PHE A 63 3.98 19.72 -33.39
C PHE A 63 3.73 20.06 -34.87
N MET A 64 3.05 19.18 -35.61
CA MET A 64 2.74 19.41 -37.03
C MET A 64 1.87 20.66 -37.26
N LEU A 65 0.93 20.93 -36.36
CA LEU A 65 0.08 22.14 -36.43
C LEU A 65 0.84 23.41 -36.06
N SER A 66 1.68 23.33 -35.03
CA SER A 66 2.46 24.46 -34.52
C SER A 66 3.64 24.82 -35.44
N GLY A 67 4.22 23.82 -36.11
CA GLY A 67 5.50 23.94 -36.82
C GLY A 67 6.72 24.13 -35.90
N VAL A 68 6.47 24.47 -34.62
CA VAL A 68 7.48 24.72 -33.59
C VAL A 68 7.21 23.92 -32.31
N LYS A 69 8.24 23.73 -31.48
CA LYS A 69 8.13 23.06 -30.17
C LYS A 69 7.49 23.95 -29.09
N ASN A 70 6.23 24.31 -29.27
CA ASN A 70 5.51 25.09 -28.27
C ASN A 70 4.79 24.15 -27.29
N PRO A 71 5.14 24.15 -25.98
CA PRO A 71 4.56 23.26 -24.97
C PRO A 71 3.03 23.28 -24.92
N ILE A 72 2.41 24.42 -25.20
CA ILE A 72 0.95 24.59 -25.18
C ILE A 72 0.31 23.69 -26.23
N TYR A 73 0.80 23.71 -27.48
CA TYR A 73 0.26 22.91 -28.57
C TYR A 73 0.55 21.42 -28.37
N LEU A 74 1.73 21.09 -27.86
CA LEU A 74 2.12 19.70 -27.58
C LEU A 74 1.24 19.09 -26.48
N ILE A 75 1.04 19.80 -25.37
CA ILE A 75 0.21 19.34 -24.25
C ILE A 75 -1.26 19.30 -24.67
N ALA A 76 -1.77 20.32 -25.38
CA ALA A 76 -3.15 20.33 -25.85
C ALA A 76 -3.43 19.17 -26.83
N GLY A 77 -2.54 18.93 -27.80
CA GLY A 77 -2.63 17.81 -28.71
C GLY A 77 -2.57 16.47 -27.98
N GLY A 78 -1.65 16.35 -27.01
CA GLY A 78 -1.54 15.20 -26.13
C GLY A 78 -2.82 14.92 -25.33
N MET A 79 -3.38 15.94 -24.70
CA MET A 79 -4.65 15.85 -23.95
C MET A 79 -5.81 15.42 -24.85
N PHE A 80 -5.88 15.98 -26.06
CA PHE A 80 -6.90 15.61 -27.05
C PHE A 80 -6.80 14.13 -27.44
N ALA A 81 -5.60 13.64 -27.77
CA ALA A 81 -5.39 12.24 -28.10
C ALA A 81 -5.62 11.31 -26.89
N GLY A 82 -5.25 11.73 -25.68
CA GLY A 82 -5.60 11.02 -24.44
C GLY A 82 -7.10 10.92 -24.21
N ALA A 83 -7.87 11.98 -24.53
CA ALA A 83 -9.33 11.95 -24.46
C ALA A 83 -9.93 10.99 -25.50
N ILE A 84 -9.39 10.98 -26.74
CA ILE A 84 -9.75 10.00 -27.77
C ILE A 84 -9.49 8.57 -27.27
N ALA A 85 -8.37 8.32 -26.60
CA ALA A 85 -8.05 7.00 -26.09
C ALA A 85 -9.07 6.51 -25.05
N VAL A 86 -9.40 7.36 -24.07
CA VAL A 86 -10.42 7.02 -23.06
C VAL A 86 -11.77 6.77 -23.73
N PHE A 87 -12.16 7.63 -24.67
CA PHE A 87 -13.40 7.46 -25.43
C PHE A 87 -13.40 6.14 -26.23
N LEU A 88 -12.31 5.82 -26.91
CA LEU A 88 -12.16 4.61 -27.72
C LEU A 88 -12.29 3.35 -26.85
N VAL A 89 -11.66 3.33 -25.68
CA VAL A 89 -11.79 2.23 -24.71
C VAL A 89 -13.23 2.09 -24.22
N ASP A 90 -13.87 3.20 -23.84
CA ASP A 90 -15.27 3.19 -23.38
C ASP A 90 -16.24 2.78 -24.50
N TRP A 91 -15.96 3.14 -25.74
CA TRP A 91 -16.75 2.79 -26.92
C TRP A 91 -16.60 1.30 -27.27
N LEU A 92 -15.37 0.79 -27.34
CA LEU A 92 -15.07 -0.62 -27.57
C LEU A 92 -15.75 -1.51 -26.53
N THR A 93 -15.66 -1.14 -25.25
CA THR A 93 -16.25 -1.94 -24.15
C THR A 93 -17.78 -1.92 -24.11
N LYS A 94 -18.43 -0.90 -24.68
CA LYS A 94 -19.90 -0.82 -24.75
C LYS A 94 -20.49 -1.62 -25.91
N ILE A 95 -19.82 -1.62 -27.06
CA ILE A 95 -20.39 -2.17 -28.31
C ILE A 95 -20.01 -3.63 -28.52
N SER A 96 -18.83 -4.03 -28.04
CA SER A 96 -18.29 -5.36 -28.32
C SER A 96 -18.32 -6.27 -27.09
N ARG A 97 -18.17 -7.58 -27.30
CA ARG A 97 -17.98 -8.56 -26.21
C ARG A 97 -16.56 -8.53 -25.62
N ILE A 98 -15.76 -7.51 -25.95
CA ILE A 98 -14.36 -7.41 -25.57
C ILE A 98 -14.27 -6.96 -24.11
N LYS A 99 -13.47 -7.69 -23.32
CA LYS A 99 -13.18 -7.33 -21.93
C LYS A 99 -12.42 -6.00 -21.86
N LYS A 100 -12.63 -5.23 -20.79
CA LYS A 100 -12.02 -3.91 -20.61
C LYS A 100 -10.50 -3.89 -20.81
N ASP A 101 -9.78 -4.88 -20.29
CA ASP A 101 -8.32 -4.95 -20.41
C ASP A 101 -7.85 -5.17 -21.87
N ALA A 102 -8.62 -5.95 -22.64
CA ALA A 102 -8.35 -6.15 -24.06
C ALA A 102 -8.66 -4.90 -24.88
N ALA A 103 -9.75 -4.19 -24.57
CA ALA A 103 -10.07 -2.91 -25.21
C ALA A 103 -8.98 -1.85 -24.95
N ILE A 104 -8.43 -1.82 -23.73
CA ILE A 104 -7.29 -0.99 -23.36
C ILE A 104 -6.06 -1.32 -24.22
N ALA A 105 -5.69 -2.60 -24.32
CA ALA A 105 -4.53 -3.04 -25.10
C ALA A 105 -4.67 -2.71 -26.60
N ILE A 106 -5.86 -2.89 -27.17
CA ILE A 106 -6.15 -2.54 -28.57
C ILE A 106 -5.99 -1.03 -28.79
N ALA A 107 -6.64 -0.21 -27.95
CA ALA A 107 -6.57 1.24 -28.07
C ALA A 107 -5.14 1.77 -27.94
N LEU A 108 -4.39 1.29 -26.93
CA LEU A 108 -2.98 1.59 -26.73
C LEU A 108 -2.16 1.22 -27.97
N SER A 109 -2.32 0.02 -28.50
CA SER A 109 -1.49 -0.46 -29.62
C SER A 109 -1.71 0.36 -30.89
N VAL A 110 -2.96 0.67 -31.22
CA VAL A 110 -3.32 1.44 -32.41
C VAL A 110 -2.82 2.89 -32.32
N LEU A 111 -3.10 3.56 -31.21
CA LEU A 111 -2.73 4.96 -31.02
C LEU A 111 -1.21 5.13 -30.87
N PHE A 112 -0.54 4.22 -30.18
CA PHE A 112 0.92 4.24 -30.07
C PHE A 112 1.59 4.03 -31.42
N SER A 113 1.15 3.03 -32.20
CA SER A 113 1.68 2.76 -33.53
C SER A 113 1.48 3.97 -34.46
N LEU A 114 0.31 4.61 -34.42
CA LEU A 114 0.04 5.84 -35.14
C LEU A 114 0.97 6.98 -34.69
N GLY A 115 1.24 7.11 -33.40
CA GLY A 115 2.19 8.08 -32.85
C GLY A 115 3.62 7.86 -33.32
N VAL A 116 4.09 6.61 -33.37
CA VAL A 116 5.42 6.25 -33.86
C VAL A 116 5.53 6.51 -35.37
N ILE A 117 4.50 6.20 -36.16
CA ILE A 117 4.46 6.53 -37.59
C ILE A 117 4.55 8.05 -37.80
N LEU A 118 3.73 8.83 -37.08
CA LEU A 118 3.78 10.29 -37.16
C LEU A 118 5.15 10.84 -36.73
N LEU A 119 5.73 10.30 -35.66
CA LEU A 119 7.06 10.68 -35.21
C LEU A 119 8.12 10.40 -36.29
N SER A 120 8.05 9.25 -36.95
CA SER A 120 8.94 8.89 -38.06
C SER A 120 8.78 9.84 -39.25
N ILE A 121 7.55 10.17 -39.64
CA ILE A 121 7.27 11.15 -40.71
C ILE A 121 7.87 12.51 -40.35
N ILE A 122 7.67 12.96 -39.11
CA ILE A 122 8.24 14.21 -38.61
C ILE A 122 9.76 14.14 -38.75
N GLN A 123 10.43 13.11 -38.24
CA GLN A 123 11.89 12.98 -38.28
C GLN A 123 12.49 13.02 -39.69
N HIS A 124 11.75 12.56 -40.71
CA HIS A 124 12.19 12.60 -42.11
C HIS A 124 11.77 13.87 -42.87
N SER A 125 11.03 14.80 -42.24
CA SER A 125 10.53 16.03 -42.87
C SER A 125 11.60 17.09 -43.15
N GLY A 126 12.79 16.97 -42.54
CA GLY A 126 13.87 17.94 -42.67
C GLY A 126 13.69 19.21 -41.82
N ASN A 127 12.68 19.29 -40.95
CA ASN A 127 12.46 20.43 -40.07
C ASN A 127 13.47 20.42 -38.90
N SER A 128 14.35 21.43 -38.81
CA SER A 128 15.35 21.54 -37.75
C SER A 128 14.75 21.58 -36.33
N GLN A 129 13.50 22.02 -36.19
CA GLN A 129 12.81 22.08 -34.91
C GLN A 129 12.31 20.72 -34.39
N GLN A 130 12.46 19.64 -35.15
CA GLN A 130 12.07 18.29 -34.72
C GLN A 130 13.05 17.64 -33.73
N SER A 131 14.30 18.12 -33.68
CA SER A 131 15.40 17.51 -32.91
C SER A 131 15.04 17.39 -31.43
N GLY A 132 15.02 16.19 -30.86
CA GLY A 132 14.68 15.93 -29.45
C GLY A 132 13.19 15.66 -29.17
N LEU A 133 12.35 15.44 -30.19
CA LEU A 133 10.98 14.93 -29.99
C LEU A 133 10.99 13.44 -29.56
N SER A 134 12.01 12.68 -29.97
CA SER A 134 12.30 11.33 -29.49
C SER A 134 12.58 11.26 -27.99
N ASP A 135 13.10 12.35 -27.40
CA ASP A 135 13.45 12.41 -25.98
C ASP A 135 12.19 12.33 -25.09
N PHE A 136 11.00 12.60 -25.62
CA PHE A 136 9.72 12.42 -24.91
C PHE A 136 9.42 10.94 -24.61
N LEU A 137 9.96 9.99 -25.37
CA LEU A 137 9.76 8.56 -25.12
C LEU A 137 10.42 8.13 -23.81
N PHE A 138 11.63 8.66 -23.56
CA PHE A 138 12.48 8.30 -22.42
C PHE A 138 12.46 9.32 -21.28
N GLY A 139 11.87 10.50 -21.52
CA GLY A 139 11.81 11.60 -20.56
C GLY A 139 13.12 12.36 -20.49
N LYS A 140 13.05 13.69 -20.55
CA LYS A 140 14.24 14.54 -20.43
C LYS A 140 13.92 15.81 -19.68
N ALA A 141 13.79 15.68 -18.37
CA ALA A 141 13.49 16.82 -17.51
C ALA A 141 14.53 17.96 -17.63
N ALA A 142 15.77 17.67 -18.06
CA ALA A 142 16.83 18.66 -18.26
C ALA A 142 16.52 19.77 -19.28
N THR A 143 15.47 19.61 -20.11
CA THR A 143 15.04 20.62 -21.08
C THR A 143 13.96 21.56 -20.54
N ILE A 144 13.54 21.42 -19.28
CA ILE A 144 12.50 22.25 -18.67
C ILE A 144 13.00 23.69 -18.51
N VAL A 145 12.36 24.61 -19.22
CA VAL A 145 12.65 26.05 -19.14
C VAL A 145 11.68 26.73 -18.18
N ARG A 146 12.02 27.93 -17.70
CA ARG A 146 11.20 28.73 -16.78
C ARG A 146 9.76 28.96 -17.27
N LYS A 147 9.55 29.09 -18.58
CA LYS A 147 8.22 29.22 -19.19
C LYS A 147 7.38 27.94 -18.99
N ASP A 148 8.01 26.78 -19.12
CA ASP A 148 7.38 25.48 -18.93
C ASP A 148 6.99 25.30 -17.47
N LEU A 149 7.85 25.74 -16.54
CA LEU A 149 7.58 25.71 -15.11
C LEU A 149 6.29 26.46 -14.74
N TYR A 150 6.06 27.67 -15.28
CA TYR A 150 4.82 28.40 -15.02
C TYR A 150 3.58 27.66 -15.55
N LEU A 151 3.69 27.06 -16.73
CA LEU A 151 2.63 26.26 -17.32
C LEU A 151 2.34 25.01 -16.47
N PHE A 152 3.38 24.31 -16.02
CA PHE A 152 3.25 23.13 -15.16
C PHE A 152 2.63 23.51 -13.81
N CYS A 153 3.09 24.58 -13.18
CA CYS A 153 2.51 25.10 -11.95
C CYS A 153 1.02 25.42 -12.11
N GLY A 154 0.63 26.06 -13.21
CA GLY A 154 -0.77 26.37 -13.51
C GLY A 154 -1.64 25.12 -13.65
N LEU A 155 -1.19 24.14 -14.45
CA LEU A 155 -1.94 22.91 -14.69
C LEU A 155 -1.94 21.97 -13.47
N CYS A 156 -0.82 21.81 -12.77
CA CYS A 156 -0.77 21.06 -11.51
C CYS A 156 -1.64 21.74 -10.44
N GLY A 157 -1.62 23.07 -10.37
CA GLY A 157 -2.51 23.84 -9.51
C GLY A 157 -3.99 23.58 -9.82
N LEU A 158 -4.37 23.51 -11.10
CA LEU A 158 -5.71 23.12 -11.53
C LEU A 158 -6.06 21.69 -11.08
N VAL A 159 -5.18 20.72 -11.32
CA VAL A 159 -5.39 19.32 -10.92
C VAL A 159 -5.58 19.21 -9.41
N LEU A 160 -4.70 19.82 -8.62
CA LEU A 160 -4.81 19.83 -7.16
C LEU A 160 -6.07 20.56 -6.68
N GLY A 161 -6.43 21.68 -7.32
CA GLY A 161 -7.66 22.43 -7.04
C GLY A 161 -8.91 21.58 -7.25
N VAL A 162 -8.99 20.83 -8.35
CA VAL A 162 -10.08 19.89 -8.62
C VAL A 162 -10.10 18.76 -7.57
N VAL A 163 -8.94 18.19 -7.22
CA VAL A 163 -8.86 17.14 -6.19
C VAL A 163 -9.36 17.64 -4.84
N ILE A 164 -8.99 18.87 -4.45
CA ILE A 164 -9.42 19.48 -3.18
C ILE A 164 -10.91 19.79 -3.20
N LEU A 165 -11.41 20.44 -4.26
CA LEU A 165 -12.80 20.87 -4.39
C LEU A 165 -13.76 19.67 -4.45
N PHE A 166 -13.40 18.63 -5.21
CA PHE A 166 -14.20 17.41 -5.35
C PHE A 166 -13.78 16.30 -4.38
N TYR A 167 -12.96 16.58 -3.37
CA TYR A 167 -12.44 15.58 -2.42
C TYR A 167 -13.55 14.71 -1.81
N ARG A 168 -14.66 15.32 -1.37
CA ARG A 168 -15.80 14.59 -0.78
C ARG A 168 -16.49 13.70 -1.81
N HIS A 169 -16.66 14.19 -3.04
CA HIS A 169 -17.29 13.47 -4.13
C HIS A 169 -16.47 12.25 -4.55
N PHE A 170 -15.14 12.41 -4.69
CA PHE A 170 -14.24 11.29 -4.94
C PHE A 170 -14.28 10.27 -3.82
N LYS A 171 -14.22 10.71 -2.55
CA LYS A 171 -14.29 9.80 -1.42
C LYS A 171 -15.58 8.97 -1.41
N ILE A 172 -16.73 9.56 -1.68
CA ILE A 172 -17.99 8.81 -1.67
C ILE A 172 -18.03 7.84 -2.84
N ALA A 173 -17.78 8.32 -4.07
CA ALA A 173 -17.87 7.50 -5.27
C ALA A 173 -16.83 6.36 -5.37
N LEU A 174 -15.67 6.50 -4.73
CA LEU A 174 -14.62 5.46 -4.72
C LEU A 174 -14.92 4.32 -3.74
N PHE A 175 -15.54 4.62 -2.60
CA PHE A 175 -15.74 3.64 -1.53
C PHE A 175 -17.16 3.05 -1.52
N ASP A 176 -18.18 3.81 -1.95
CA ASP A 176 -19.55 3.32 -2.05
C ASP A 176 -20.31 4.00 -3.21
N GLN A 177 -20.32 3.33 -4.37
CA GLN A 177 -21.04 3.81 -5.55
C GLN A 177 -22.56 3.72 -5.38
N GLY A 178 -23.07 2.80 -4.55
CA GLY A 178 -24.50 2.64 -4.29
C GLY A 178 -25.02 3.81 -3.49
N PHE A 179 -24.35 4.12 -2.37
CA PHE A 179 -24.66 5.29 -1.56
C PHE A 179 -24.53 6.59 -2.36
N ALA A 180 -23.49 6.73 -3.20
CA ALA A 180 -23.32 7.88 -4.08
C ALA A 180 -24.58 8.13 -4.96
N ASN A 181 -25.12 7.09 -5.57
CA ASN A 181 -26.33 7.21 -6.39
C ASN A 181 -27.57 7.58 -5.56
N THR A 182 -27.70 7.06 -4.34
CA THR A 182 -28.86 7.37 -3.47
C THR A 182 -28.90 8.82 -3.02
N ILE A 183 -27.74 9.46 -2.82
CA ILE A 183 -27.64 10.88 -2.45
C ILE A 183 -27.66 11.82 -3.67
N GLY A 184 -27.97 11.30 -4.86
CA GLY A 184 -28.06 12.08 -6.10
C GLY A 184 -26.72 12.46 -6.73
N LEU A 185 -25.62 11.82 -6.33
CA LEU A 185 -24.30 12.11 -6.87
C LEU A 185 -24.16 11.53 -8.27
N ASN A 186 -23.83 12.38 -9.24
CA ASN A 186 -23.66 11.93 -10.63
C ASN A 186 -22.33 11.18 -10.81
N ASN A 187 -22.37 9.86 -10.70
CA ASN A 187 -21.20 9.00 -10.87
C ASN A 187 -20.51 9.19 -12.23
N LYS A 188 -21.23 9.55 -13.30
CA LYS A 188 -20.62 9.83 -14.61
C LYS A 188 -19.70 11.05 -14.56
N LEU A 189 -20.11 12.11 -13.85
CA LEU A 189 -19.28 13.30 -13.66
C LEU A 189 -18.01 12.99 -12.88
N VAL A 190 -18.09 12.24 -11.78
CA VAL A 190 -16.89 11.84 -11.01
C VAL A 190 -15.96 10.98 -11.86
N GLN A 191 -16.51 10.02 -12.60
CA GLN A 191 -15.72 9.17 -13.48
C GLN A 191 -15.03 9.96 -14.59
N SER A 192 -15.71 10.96 -15.16
CA SER A 192 -15.17 11.89 -16.15
C SER A 192 -14.09 12.79 -15.55
N LEU A 193 -14.30 13.34 -14.35
CA LEU A 193 -13.29 14.11 -13.62
C LEU A 193 -12.03 13.29 -13.36
N ILE A 194 -12.15 12.05 -12.89
CA ILE A 194 -10.99 11.17 -12.67
C ILE A 194 -10.25 10.92 -14.00
N SER A 195 -10.98 10.62 -15.08
CA SER A 195 -10.36 10.46 -16.41
C SER A 195 -9.66 11.75 -16.88
N GLY A 196 -10.26 12.92 -16.66
CA GLY A 196 -9.65 14.21 -16.96
C GLY A 196 -8.38 14.48 -16.17
N LEU A 197 -8.37 14.17 -14.87
CA LEU A 197 -7.17 14.28 -14.02
C LEU A 197 -6.04 13.38 -14.51
N ILE A 198 -6.35 12.15 -14.96
CA ILE A 198 -5.37 11.24 -15.59
C ILE A 198 -4.80 11.89 -16.86
N ILE A 199 -5.66 12.33 -17.77
CA ILE A 199 -5.24 12.90 -19.07
C ILE A 199 -4.34 14.11 -18.87
N VAL A 200 -4.74 15.05 -18.01
CA VAL A 200 -3.96 16.26 -17.72
C VAL A 200 -2.62 15.89 -17.06
N SER A 201 -2.63 15.05 -16.03
CA SER A 201 -1.41 14.68 -15.31
C SER A 201 -0.41 13.93 -16.19
N THR A 202 -0.90 13.00 -17.01
CA THR A 202 -0.10 12.26 -17.99
C THR A 202 0.48 13.17 -19.06
N ALA A 203 -0.30 14.08 -19.63
CA ALA A 203 0.19 14.99 -20.67
C ALA A 203 1.33 15.89 -20.19
N ILE A 204 1.29 16.35 -18.94
CA ILE A 204 2.35 17.20 -18.37
C ILE A 204 3.56 16.36 -17.92
N GLY A 205 3.32 15.21 -17.28
CA GLY A 205 4.39 14.37 -16.74
C GLY A 205 5.26 13.68 -17.79
N ILE A 206 4.74 13.46 -19.01
CA ILE A 206 5.48 12.84 -20.11
C ILE A 206 6.79 13.57 -20.45
N GLN A 207 6.81 14.91 -20.41
CA GLN A 207 8.04 15.67 -20.68
C GLN A 207 9.15 15.38 -19.66
N THR A 208 8.76 15.09 -18.43
CA THR A 208 9.68 14.90 -17.30
C THR A 208 10.20 13.48 -17.24
N VAL A 209 9.29 12.51 -17.14
CA VAL A 209 9.62 11.12 -16.84
C VAL A 209 9.56 10.21 -18.07
N GLY A 210 8.90 10.66 -19.13
CA GLY A 210 8.76 9.92 -20.39
C GLY A 210 7.46 9.12 -20.46
N ILE A 211 7.09 8.76 -21.69
CA ILE A 211 5.84 8.03 -21.99
C ILE A 211 5.79 6.68 -21.26
N ILE A 212 6.88 5.91 -21.31
CA ILE A 212 6.93 4.53 -20.80
C ILE A 212 6.81 4.51 -19.26
N LEU A 213 7.43 5.49 -18.61
CA LEU A 213 7.62 5.52 -17.16
C LEU A 213 6.51 6.30 -16.43
N MET A 214 5.63 6.95 -17.18
CA MET A 214 4.55 7.77 -16.61
C MET A 214 3.55 6.93 -15.79
N SER A 215 3.24 5.71 -16.24
CA SER A 215 2.36 4.79 -15.53
C SER A 215 2.93 4.44 -14.14
N ALA A 216 4.25 4.21 -14.05
CA ALA A 216 4.94 3.97 -12.79
C ALA A 216 4.89 5.19 -11.85
N LEU A 217 5.09 6.41 -12.37
CA LEU A 217 5.06 7.64 -11.56
C LEU A 217 3.69 7.88 -10.91
N ILE A 218 2.60 7.50 -11.58
CA ILE A 218 1.24 7.63 -11.05
C ILE A 218 0.89 6.47 -10.11
N ILE A 219 1.16 5.22 -10.51
CA ILE A 219 0.60 4.02 -9.83
C ILE A 219 1.43 3.58 -8.61
N THR A 220 2.76 3.60 -8.73
CA THR A 220 3.69 3.09 -7.70
C THR A 220 3.63 3.85 -6.37
N PRO A 221 3.61 5.21 -6.32
CA PRO A 221 3.57 5.91 -5.03
C PRO A 221 2.25 5.66 -4.29
N ALA A 222 1.14 5.54 -5.03
CA ALA A 222 -0.17 5.26 -4.46
C ALA A 222 -0.21 3.86 -3.84
N SER A 223 0.31 2.88 -4.58
CA SER A 223 0.45 1.50 -4.10
C SER A 223 1.34 1.42 -2.85
N SER A 224 2.42 2.21 -2.81
CA SER A 224 3.31 2.31 -1.66
C SER A 224 2.62 2.91 -0.44
N ALA A 225 1.82 3.97 -0.62
CA ALA A 225 1.09 4.63 0.45
C ALA A 225 0.06 3.72 1.14
N PHE A 226 -0.60 2.82 0.40
CA PHE A 226 -1.58 1.88 0.96
C PHE A 226 -0.98 0.86 1.94
N PHE A 227 0.33 0.62 1.88
CA PHE A 227 0.97 -0.18 2.92
C PHE A 227 0.97 0.53 4.27
N TRP A 228 1.09 1.86 4.31
CA TRP A 228 1.29 2.60 5.55
C TRP A 228 0.00 3.07 6.22
N THR A 229 -1.08 3.27 5.46
CA THR A 229 -2.32 3.82 6.01
C THR A 229 -3.58 3.30 5.34
N ASN A 230 -4.66 3.21 6.13
CA ASN A 230 -6.01 2.91 5.66
C ASN A 230 -6.87 4.18 5.49
N HIS A 231 -6.34 5.35 5.85
CA HIS A 231 -7.10 6.60 5.77
C HIS A 231 -6.87 7.27 4.41
N PHE A 232 -7.97 7.55 3.69
CA PHE A 232 -7.94 8.15 2.35
C PHE A 232 -7.11 9.46 2.28
N LYS A 233 -7.33 10.42 3.21
CA LYS A 233 -6.55 11.68 3.27
C LYS A 233 -5.05 11.42 3.43
N LYS A 234 -4.69 10.53 4.35
CA LYS A 234 -3.28 10.21 4.64
C LYS A 234 -2.65 9.50 3.45
N SER A 235 -3.38 8.64 2.75
CA SER A 235 -2.88 7.94 1.56
C SER A 235 -2.58 8.92 0.43
N ILE A 236 -3.48 9.88 0.16
CA ILE A 236 -3.26 10.95 -0.84
C ILE A 236 -1.96 11.71 -0.56
N LEU A 237 -1.79 12.18 0.68
CA LEU A 237 -0.60 12.95 1.07
C LEU A 237 0.68 12.12 1.05
N LEU A 238 0.65 10.88 1.57
CA LEU A 238 1.81 9.98 1.55
C LEU A 238 2.24 9.63 0.13
N SER A 239 1.28 9.36 -0.76
CA SER A 239 1.56 9.07 -2.16
C SER A 239 2.22 10.27 -2.86
N GLY A 240 1.66 11.47 -2.69
CA GLY A 240 2.29 12.69 -3.19
C GLY A 240 3.69 12.90 -2.62
N ALA A 241 3.88 12.68 -1.32
CA ALA A 241 5.19 12.80 -0.67
C ALA A 241 6.21 11.78 -1.20
N PHE A 242 5.84 10.51 -1.39
CA PHE A 242 6.74 9.50 -1.95
C PHE A 242 7.15 9.83 -3.38
N ALA A 243 6.20 10.28 -4.20
CA ALA A 243 6.49 10.71 -5.57
C ALA A 243 7.41 11.94 -5.59
N ALA A 244 7.15 12.96 -4.76
CA ALA A 244 7.98 14.15 -4.64
C ALA A 244 9.40 13.82 -4.15
N LEU A 245 9.53 12.97 -3.12
CA LEU A 245 10.82 12.50 -2.62
C LEU A 245 11.60 11.73 -3.69
N SER A 246 10.92 10.86 -4.46
CA SER A 246 11.56 10.17 -5.58
C SER A 246 12.00 11.12 -6.69
N SER A 247 11.23 12.19 -6.97
CA SER A 247 11.63 13.22 -7.93
C SER A 247 12.89 13.95 -7.49
N ILE A 248 12.94 14.40 -6.22
CA ILE A 248 14.10 15.10 -5.66
C ILE A 248 15.35 14.23 -5.74
N LEU A 249 15.27 13.00 -5.23
CA LEU A 249 16.39 12.08 -5.20
C LEU A 249 16.80 11.65 -6.62
N GLY A 250 15.84 11.39 -7.51
CA GLY A 250 16.12 10.99 -8.89
C GLY A 250 16.80 12.10 -9.70
N VAL A 251 16.38 13.36 -9.53
CA VAL A 251 17.04 14.52 -10.16
C VAL A 251 18.42 14.74 -9.58
N PHE A 252 18.60 14.60 -8.26
CA PHE A 252 19.92 14.70 -7.64
C PHE A 252 20.90 13.65 -8.17
N VAL A 253 20.45 12.39 -8.32
CA VAL A 253 21.29 11.34 -8.91
C VAL A 253 21.60 11.63 -10.38
N SER A 254 20.63 12.08 -11.17
CA SER A 254 20.87 12.46 -12.57
C SER A 254 21.82 13.66 -12.71
N TYR A 255 21.82 14.59 -11.75
CA TYR A 255 22.80 15.68 -11.70
C TYR A 255 24.23 15.17 -11.45
N LEU A 256 24.40 14.19 -10.55
CA LEU A 256 25.71 13.59 -10.27
C LEU A 256 26.26 12.77 -11.46
N PHE A 257 25.38 12.26 -12.33
CA PHE A 257 25.73 11.44 -13.49
C PHE A 257 25.18 12.05 -14.80
N PRO A 258 25.94 12.95 -15.45
CA PRO A 258 25.45 13.79 -16.56
C PRO A 258 24.89 13.04 -17.78
N ASP A 259 25.35 11.82 -18.06
CA ASP A 259 24.91 11.03 -19.21
C ASP A 259 23.64 10.20 -18.93
N MET A 260 23.07 10.29 -17.72
CA MET A 260 21.94 9.48 -17.31
C MET A 260 20.60 10.23 -17.39
N PRO A 261 19.56 9.62 -17.97
CA PRO A 261 18.23 10.24 -18.06
C PRO A 261 17.56 10.38 -16.69
N THR A 262 16.95 11.54 -16.44
CA THR A 262 16.25 11.89 -15.19
C THR A 262 15.06 10.97 -14.89
N GLY A 263 14.21 10.68 -15.88
CA GLY A 263 12.99 9.88 -15.72
C GLY A 263 13.23 8.49 -15.12
N PRO A 264 14.10 7.65 -15.72
CA PRO A 264 14.44 6.33 -15.18
C PRO A 264 14.95 6.37 -13.74
N TRP A 265 15.80 7.33 -13.37
CA TRP A 265 16.30 7.45 -11.99
C TRP A 265 15.20 7.77 -10.98
N ILE A 266 14.25 8.65 -11.33
CA ILE A 266 13.08 8.92 -10.49
C ILE A 266 12.32 7.61 -10.22
N ILE A 267 12.10 6.79 -11.25
CA ILE A 267 11.37 5.52 -11.11
C ILE A 267 12.16 4.46 -10.34
N VAL A 268 13.48 4.38 -10.51
CA VAL A 268 14.32 3.48 -9.71
C VAL A 268 14.19 3.81 -8.23
N VAL A 269 14.36 5.09 -7.85
CA VAL A 269 14.22 5.52 -6.45
C VAL A 269 12.80 5.25 -5.93
N LEU A 270 11.78 5.58 -6.71
CA LEU A 270 10.38 5.33 -6.37
C LEU A 270 10.10 3.84 -6.16
N SER A 271 10.67 2.98 -7.00
CA SER A 271 10.55 1.53 -6.90
C SER A 271 11.26 0.99 -5.65
N THR A 272 12.43 1.54 -5.30
CA THR A 272 13.11 1.23 -4.03
C THR A 272 12.24 1.61 -2.83
N ILE A 273 11.64 2.81 -2.83
CA ILE A 273 10.70 3.25 -1.79
C ILE A 273 9.50 2.30 -1.69
N ALA A 274 8.98 1.84 -2.83
CA ALA A 274 7.85 0.91 -2.89
C ALA A 274 8.18 -0.46 -2.31
N ILE A 275 9.34 -1.03 -2.68
CA ILE A 275 9.82 -2.31 -2.15
C ILE A 275 10.06 -2.21 -0.64
N LEU A 276 10.72 -1.15 -0.17
CA LEU A 276 10.92 -0.92 1.26
C LEU A 276 9.58 -0.77 2.01
N SER A 277 8.62 -0.07 1.42
CA SER A 277 7.26 0.07 1.97
C SER A 277 6.54 -1.27 2.08
N ALA A 278 6.65 -2.13 1.06
CA ALA A 278 6.07 -3.47 1.04
C ALA A 278 6.72 -4.42 2.06
N LEU A 279 8.02 -4.26 2.34
CA LEU A 279 8.75 -5.09 3.29
C LEU A 279 8.54 -4.65 4.74
N LEU A 280 8.67 -3.35 5.03
CA LEU A 280 8.78 -2.80 6.39
C LEU A 280 7.45 -2.36 7.00
N SER A 281 6.39 -2.17 6.20
CA SER A 281 5.11 -1.70 6.72
C SER A 281 4.51 -2.65 7.78
N ARG A 282 3.59 -2.13 8.62
CA ARG A 282 2.70 -2.91 9.51
C ARG A 282 1.98 -4.06 8.79
N LYS A 283 1.64 -3.87 7.50
CA LYS A 283 1.02 -4.91 6.65
C LYS A 283 2.03 -5.68 5.80
N GLY A 284 3.30 -5.32 5.89
CA GLY A 284 4.39 -5.88 5.09
C GLY A 284 4.72 -7.32 5.44
N LEU A 285 5.43 -7.98 4.53
CA LEU A 285 5.75 -9.41 4.65
C LEU A 285 6.61 -9.71 5.87
N ILE A 286 7.58 -8.84 6.18
CA ILE A 286 8.49 -9.03 7.32
C ILE A 286 7.72 -8.86 8.62
N THR A 287 6.94 -7.78 8.76
CA THR A 287 6.16 -7.53 9.96
C THR A 287 5.12 -8.63 10.20
N LYS A 288 4.44 -9.13 9.16
CA LYS A 288 3.55 -10.30 9.26
C LYS A 288 4.28 -11.56 9.71
N LYS A 289 5.47 -11.83 9.18
CA LYS A 289 6.28 -13.00 9.55
C LYS A 289 6.76 -12.90 11.01
N ILE A 290 7.23 -11.73 11.43
CA ILE A 290 7.67 -11.48 12.81
C ILE A 290 6.49 -11.64 13.79
N MET A 291 5.35 -11.01 13.49
CA MET A 291 4.14 -11.15 14.30
C MET A 291 3.65 -12.60 14.34
N GLY A 292 3.70 -13.32 13.22
CA GLY A 292 3.36 -14.74 13.17
C GLY A 292 4.28 -15.61 14.05
N ILE A 293 5.58 -15.35 14.06
CA ILE A 293 6.53 -16.06 14.93
C ILE A 293 6.27 -15.72 16.40
N GLN A 294 6.00 -14.45 16.73
CA GLN A 294 5.68 -14.03 18.09
C GLN A 294 4.37 -14.67 18.58
N ASN A 295 3.33 -14.67 17.75
CA ASN A 295 2.05 -15.29 18.05
C ASN A 295 2.20 -16.81 18.25
N ARG A 296 2.93 -17.49 17.36
CA ARG A 296 3.21 -18.93 17.52
C ARG A 296 3.96 -19.22 18.82
N ASN A 297 4.98 -18.43 19.14
CA ASN A 297 5.73 -18.59 20.38
C ASN A 297 4.84 -18.36 21.63
N LYS A 298 3.91 -17.41 21.56
CA LYS A 298 2.93 -17.16 22.62
C LYS A 298 1.97 -18.34 22.80
N ILE A 299 1.35 -18.81 21.71
CA ILE A 299 0.45 -19.98 21.72
C ILE A 299 1.16 -21.19 22.33
N ILE A 300 2.37 -21.49 21.88
CA ILE A 300 3.17 -22.60 22.42
C ILE A 300 3.42 -22.42 23.92
N SER A 301 3.86 -21.23 24.36
CA SER A 301 4.13 -21.01 25.79
C SER A 301 2.88 -21.09 26.65
N ASP A 302 1.77 -20.56 26.17
CA ASP A 302 0.49 -20.52 26.87
C ASP A 302 -0.12 -21.93 26.97
N ASN A 303 -0.06 -22.74 25.90
CA ASN A 303 -0.52 -24.12 25.91
C ASN A 303 0.30 -24.99 26.86
N VAL A 304 1.62 -24.86 26.86
CA VAL A 304 2.48 -25.59 27.83
C VAL A 304 2.14 -25.17 29.27
N LEU A 305 1.92 -23.88 29.51
CA LEU A 305 1.56 -23.36 30.84
C LEU A 305 0.18 -23.88 31.30
N LYS A 306 -0.81 -23.91 30.40
CA LYS A 306 -2.14 -24.48 30.60
C LYS A 306 -2.08 -25.97 30.89
N THR A 307 -1.28 -26.74 30.17
CA THR A 307 -1.06 -28.17 30.43
C THR A 307 -0.48 -28.41 31.81
N LEU A 308 0.56 -27.66 32.20
CA LEU A 308 1.16 -27.77 33.53
C LEU A 308 0.15 -27.48 34.65
N TYR A 309 -0.72 -26.47 34.47
CA TYR A 309 -1.76 -26.18 35.45
C TYR A 309 -2.83 -27.26 35.51
N LYS A 310 -3.33 -27.75 34.36
CA LYS A 310 -4.34 -28.83 34.32
C LYS A 310 -3.83 -30.12 34.97
N LEU A 311 -2.54 -30.43 34.82
CA LEU A 311 -1.89 -31.55 35.52
C LEU A 311 -1.93 -31.38 37.05
N GLY A 312 -1.73 -30.15 37.55
CA GLY A 312 -1.85 -29.82 38.97
C GLY A 312 -3.29 -29.82 39.46
N GLU A 313 -4.23 -29.32 38.65
CA GLU A 313 -5.67 -29.28 38.95
C GLU A 313 -6.24 -30.69 39.15
N HIS A 314 -5.85 -31.67 38.31
CA HIS A 314 -6.25 -33.07 38.45
C HIS A 314 -5.81 -33.74 39.75
N LYS A 315 -4.69 -33.30 40.33
CA LYS A 315 -4.10 -33.88 41.55
C LYS A 315 -4.25 -32.98 42.79
N ASN A 316 -4.86 -31.81 42.62
CA ASN A 316 -4.92 -30.74 43.61
C ASN A 316 -3.55 -30.36 44.19
N GLN A 317 -2.50 -30.40 43.36
CA GLN A 317 -1.10 -30.16 43.73
C GLN A 317 -0.40 -29.32 42.66
N PHE A 318 -0.31 -28.00 42.85
CA PHE A 318 0.28 -27.08 41.87
C PHE A 318 1.81 -26.93 41.97
N ASP A 319 2.40 -27.37 43.09
CA ASP A 319 3.85 -27.30 43.36
C ASP A 319 4.61 -28.56 42.90
N GLN A 320 3.90 -29.53 42.30
CA GLN A 320 4.50 -30.77 41.84
C GLN A 320 5.38 -30.54 40.60
N SER A 321 6.53 -31.20 40.54
CA SER A 321 7.39 -31.23 39.35
C SER A 321 6.92 -32.30 38.36
N TYR A 322 6.84 -31.95 37.07
CA TYR A 322 6.46 -32.86 35.99
C TYR A 322 7.62 -33.11 35.03
N SER A 323 7.85 -34.37 34.66
CA SER A 323 8.83 -34.70 33.62
C SER A 323 8.29 -34.36 32.22
N VAL A 324 9.20 -34.16 31.27
CA VAL A 324 8.84 -33.87 29.86
C VAL A 324 7.91 -34.95 29.29
N GLN A 325 8.14 -36.22 29.62
CA GLN A 325 7.30 -37.35 29.18
C GLN A 325 5.87 -37.26 29.73
N MET A 326 5.70 -36.88 31.01
CA MET A 326 4.36 -36.71 31.59
C MET A 326 3.59 -35.58 30.92
N ILE A 327 4.27 -34.48 30.59
CA ILE A 327 3.65 -33.34 29.90
C ILE A 327 3.19 -33.74 28.49
N GLN A 328 4.03 -34.47 27.74
CA GLN A 328 3.69 -34.94 26.39
C GLN A 328 2.56 -35.97 26.36
N ASN A 329 2.48 -36.83 27.39
CA ASN A 329 1.42 -37.82 27.51
C ASN A 329 0.05 -37.17 27.80
N PHE A 330 0.03 -36.04 28.53
CA PHE A 330 -1.21 -35.33 28.84
C PHE A 330 -1.70 -34.48 27.67
N HIS A 331 -0.78 -33.81 26.95
CA HIS A 331 -1.10 -33.06 25.75
C HIS A 331 0.00 -33.27 24.69
N PRO A 332 -0.33 -33.79 23.49
CA PRO A 332 0.67 -34.21 22.51
C PRO A 332 1.33 -33.00 21.85
N PHE A 333 2.41 -32.52 22.46
CA PHE A 333 3.28 -31.51 21.88
C PHE A 333 4.38 -32.15 21.03
N ALA A 334 4.70 -31.56 19.88
CA ALA A 334 5.97 -31.83 19.21
C ALA A 334 7.14 -31.50 20.15
N SER A 335 8.15 -32.36 20.24
CA SER A 335 9.27 -32.21 21.20
C SER A 335 10.00 -30.87 21.10
N PHE A 336 10.10 -30.32 19.88
CA PHE A 336 10.67 -29.00 19.66
C PHE A 336 9.80 -27.88 20.25
N ASP A 337 8.48 -27.93 20.07
CA ASP A 337 7.58 -26.90 20.56
C ASP A 337 7.50 -26.94 22.10
N LEU A 338 7.48 -28.12 22.72
CA LEU A 338 7.51 -28.25 24.18
C LEU A 338 8.80 -27.67 24.79
N SER A 339 9.96 -28.06 24.27
CA SER A 339 11.25 -27.55 24.77
C SER A 339 11.37 -26.03 24.59
N LYS A 340 10.89 -25.50 23.46
CA LYS A 340 10.84 -24.06 23.20
C LYS A 340 9.87 -23.34 24.15
N GLY A 341 8.69 -23.89 24.38
CA GLY A 341 7.69 -23.36 25.31
C GLY A 341 8.24 -23.29 26.74
N LEU A 342 8.80 -24.38 27.24
CA LEU A 342 9.44 -24.44 28.57
C LEU A 342 10.60 -23.45 28.69
N SER A 343 11.43 -23.30 27.65
CA SER A 343 12.49 -22.29 27.62
C SER A 343 11.95 -20.86 27.71
N ILE A 344 10.86 -20.54 26.99
CA ILE A 344 10.20 -19.24 27.06
C ILE A 344 9.63 -19.00 28.47
N LEU A 345 8.95 -19.99 29.05
CA LEU A 345 8.35 -19.90 30.39
C LEU A 345 9.42 -19.75 31.48
N LYS A 346 10.55 -20.45 31.35
CA LYS A 346 11.71 -20.32 32.25
C LYS A 346 12.28 -18.91 32.23
N ARG A 347 12.46 -18.33 31.03
CA ARG A 347 12.92 -16.94 30.86
C ARG A 347 11.95 -15.93 31.48
N LYS A 348 10.64 -16.18 31.40
CA LYS A 348 9.59 -15.38 32.04
C LYS A 348 9.46 -15.62 33.55
N LYS A 349 10.22 -16.57 34.12
CA LYS A 349 10.14 -17.01 35.53
C LYS A 349 8.77 -17.57 35.92
N PHE A 350 8.06 -18.19 34.97
CA PHE A 350 6.79 -18.87 35.24
C PHE A 350 7.00 -20.33 35.66
N VAL A 351 8.10 -20.95 35.22
CA VAL A 351 8.47 -22.31 35.60
C VAL A 351 9.92 -22.38 36.09
N ILE A 352 10.20 -23.34 36.96
CA ILE A 352 11.54 -23.70 37.42
C ILE A 352 11.84 -25.12 36.94
N GLU A 353 13.08 -25.35 36.54
CA GLU A 353 13.57 -26.67 36.13
C GLU A 353 14.49 -27.21 37.23
N ALA A 354 14.19 -28.42 37.73
CA ALA A 354 15.01 -29.13 38.71
C ALA A 354 15.04 -30.63 38.34
N ASN A 355 16.24 -31.22 38.26
CA ASN A 355 16.44 -32.66 37.99
C ASN A 355 15.69 -33.19 36.74
N GLY A 356 15.58 -32.38 35.68
CA GLY A 356 14.87 -32.76 34.45
C GLY A 356 13.34 -32.72 34.56
N ALA A 357 12.81 -32.19 35.66
CA ALA A 357 11.39 -31.94 35.88
C ALA A 357 11.10 -30.44 35.99
N TRP A 358 9.87 -30.06 35.66
CA TRP A 358 9.41 -28.67 35.55
C TRP A 358 8.29 -28.41 36.55
N THR A 359 8.43 -27.34 37.33
CA THR A 359 7.46 -26.92 38.35
C THR A 359 6.96 -25.51 38.06
N LEU A 360 5.67 -25.26 38.29
CA LEU A 360 5.10 -23.92 38.22
C LEU A 360 5.57 -23.07 39.40
N THR A 361 5.91 -21.81 39.14
CA THR A 361 6.11 -20.81 40.20
C THR A 361 4.78 -20.19 40.60
N GLU A 362 4.69 -19.49 41.73
CA GLU A 362 3.51 -18.70 42.10
C GLU A 362 3.06 -17.75 40.96
N LYS A 363 4.01 -17.08 40.30
CA LYS A 363 3.73 -16.23 39.14
C LYS A 363 3.18 -17.01 37.94
N GLY A 364 3.72 -18.21 37.71
CA GLY A 364 3.24 -19.12 36.67
C GLY A 364 1.83 -19.62 36.96
N ILE A 365 1.52 -19.96 38.22
CA ILE A 365 0.18 -20.36 38.66
C ILE A 365 -0.82 -19.23 38.42
N ALA A 366 -0.48 -17.99 38.81
CA ALA A 366 -1.36 -16.83 38.60
C ALA A 366 -1.65 -16.59 37.11
N GLU A 367 -0.63 -16.62 36.25
CA GLU A 367 -0.83 -16.44 34.80
C GLU A 367 -1.58 -17.63 34.17
N ALA A 368 -1.32 -18.87 34.62
CA ALA A 368 -2.05 -20.05 34.16
C ALA A 368 -3.54 -20.00 34.54
N LYS A 369 -3.86 -19.59 35.77
CA LYS A 369 -5.24 -19.33 36.22
C LYS A 369 -5.91 -18.34 35.29
N ARG A 370 -5.24 -17.24 34.96
CA ARG A 370 -5.79 -16.23 34.05
C ARG A 370 -6.09 -16.80 32.66
N ILE A 371 -5.16 -17.55 32.07
CA ILE A 371 -5.35 -18.18 30.75
C ILE A 371 -6.55 -19.14 30.78
N ILE A 372 -6.63 -20.00 31.80
CA ILE A 372 -7.73 -20.96 31.95
C ILE A 372 -9.07 -20.28 32.21
N ARG A 373 -9.09 -19.21 33.00
CA ARG A 373 -10.28 -18.37 33.18
C ARG A 373 -10.75 -17.78 31.85
N ILE A 374 -9.86 -17.24 31.04
CA ILE A 374 -10.20 -16.71 29.71
C ILE A 374 -10.77 -17.83 28.81
N HIS A 375 -10.16 -19.01 28.81
CA HIS A 375 -10.64 -20.19 28.09
C HIS A 375 -12.09 -20.53 28.45
N ARG A 376 -12.34 -20.75 29.75
CA ARG A 376 -13.63 -21.14 30.32
C ARG A 376 -14.71 -20.08 30.10
N LEU A 377 -14.37 -18.79 30.21
CA LEU A 377 -15.29 -17.69 29.93
C LEU A 377 -15.70 -17.65 28.45
N TRP A 378 -14.78 -17.93 27.53
CA TRP A 378 -15.11 -18.02 26.10
C TRP A 378 -15.99 -19.23 25.81
N GLU A 379 -15.73 -20.37 26.46
CA GLU A 379 -16.57 -21.54 26.31
C GLU A 379 -18.03 -21.23 26.67
N LEU A 380 -18.25 -20.59 27.82
CA LEU A 380 -19.56 -20.11 28.23
C LEU A 380 -20.16 -19.08 27.27
N TYR A 381 -19.37 -18.13 26.78
CA TYR A 381 -19.85 -17.10 25.89
C TYR A 381 -20.36 -17.68 24.57
N MET A 382 -19.60 -18.60 23.98
CA MET A 382 -19.95 -19.23 22.71
C MET A 382 -21.16 -20.15 22.85
N GLU A 383 -21.27 -20.90 23.95
CA GLU A 383 -22.47 -21.69 24.22
C GLU A 383 -23.71 -20.78 24.36
N LYS A 384 -23.62 -19.75 25.21
CA LYS A 384 -24.76 -18.91 25.59
C LYS A 384 -25.22 -17.95 24.49
N PHE A 385 -24.29 -17.35 23.75
CA PHE A 385 -24.59 -16.27 22.80
C PHE A 385 -24.42 -16.67 21.33
N MET A 386 -23.59 -17.68 21.04
CA MET A 386 -23.36 -18.16 19.67
C MET A 386 -24.07 -19.50 19.38
N GLN A 387 -24.76 -20.09 20.37
CA GLN A 387 -25.50 -21.35 20.27
C GLN A 387 -24.66 -22.52 19.74
N ILE A 388 -23.37 -22.51 20.02
CA ILE A 388 -22.47 -23.62 19.71
C ILE A 388 -22.64 -24.68 20.80
N GLN A 389 -22.82 -25.95 20.43
CA GLN A 389 -22.92 -27.04 21.39
C GLN A 389 -21.62 -27.17 22.19
N SER A 390 -21.73 -27.38 23.50
CA SER A 390 -20.63 -27.47 24.47
C SER A 390 -19.45 -28.34 23.98
N ASP A 391 -19.73 -29.48 23.36
CA ASP A 391 -18.72 -30.42 22.83
C ASP A 391 -17.85 -29.85 21.69
N HIS A 392 -18.31 -28.79 21.02
CA HIS A 392 -17.61 -28.14 19.89
C HIS A 392 -16.99 -26.79 20.26
N VAL A 393 -17.21 -26.31 21.50
CA VAL A 393 -16.73 -24.98 21.89
C VAL A 393 -15.22 -24.98 22.20
N HIS A 394 -14.68 -26.11 22.62
CA HIS A 394 -13.28 -26.23 23.07
C HIS A 394 -12.26 -25.75 22.04
N GLU A 395 -12.32 -26.28 20.81
CA GLU A 395 -11.38 -25.92 19.74
C GLU A 395 -11.50 -24.45 19.34
N SER A 396 -12.73 -23.92 19.35
CA SER A 396 -12.99 -22.52 19.02
C SER A 396 -12.41 -21.58 20.09
N ALA A 397 -12.60 -21.91 21.37
CA ALA A 397 -12.05 -21.16 22.50
C ALA A 397 -10.52 -21.17 22.52
N GLU A 398 -9.89 -22.32 22.23
CA GLU A 398 -8.43 -22.46 22.15
C GLU A 398 -7.82 -21.55 21.08
N SER A 399 -8.50 -21.36 19.94
CA SER A 399 -8.00 -20.48 18.88
C SER A 399 -8.01 -18.99 19.24
N ILE A 400 -8.87 -18.58 20.19
CA ILE A 400 -9.14 -17.16 20.51
C ILE A 400 -8.44 -16.73 21.81
N GLU A 401 -8.24 -17.63 22.78
CA GLU A 401 -7.75 -17.30 24.13
C GLU A 401 -6.41 -16.53 24.13
N HIS A 402 -5.52 -16.84 23.18
CA HIS A 402 -4.19 -16.22 23.09
C HIS A 402 -4.17 -14.79 22.56
N ILE A 403 -5.27 -14.30 21.97
CA ILE A 403 -5.35 -12.97 21.35
C ILE A 403 -5.91 -11.93 22.36
N MET A 404 -6.34 -12.38 23.53
CA MET A 404 -7.13 -11.58 24.45
C MET A 404 -6.32 -10.51 25.21
N THR A 405 -6.90 -9.31 25.28
CA THR A 405 -6.42 -8.17 26.09
C THR A 405 -7.20 -8.08 27.39
N LYS A 406 -6.63 -7.44 28.43
CA LYS A 406 -7.30 -7.25 29.73
C LYS A 406 -8.65 -6.53 29.62
N SER A 407 -8.80 -5.63 28.65
CA SER A 407 -10.07 -4.95 28.37
C SER A 407 -11.17 -5.92 27.92
N LEU A 408 -10.84 -6.85 27.02
CA LEU A 408 -11.79 -7.85 26.53
C LEU A 408 -12.18 -8.86 27.63
N GLU A 409 -11.22 -9.25 28.48
CA GLU A 409 -11.50 -10.09 29.65
C GLU A 409 -12.52 -9.42 30.59
N THR A 410 -12.35 -8.11 30.84
CA THR A 410 -13.26 -7.34 31.69
C THR A 410 -14.66 -7.24 31.07
N GLU A 411 -14.74 -7.07 29.75
CA GLU A 411 -16.01 -7.00 29.01
C GLU A 411 -16.75 -8.34 29.00
N LEU A 412 -16.04 -9.46 28.83
CA LEU A 412 -16.60 -10.81 28.96
C LEU A 412 -17.15 -11.07 30.35
N LEU A 413 -16.40 -10.73 31.40
CA LEU A 413 -16.85 -10.88 32.78
C LEU A 413 -18.11 -10.05 33.07
N LYS A 414 -18.19 -8.83 32.54
CA LYS A 414 -19.36 -7.96 32.66
C LYS A 414 -20.58 -8.56 31.94
N THR A 415 -20.37 -9.14 30.76
CA THR A 415 -21.44 -9.71 29.92
C THR A 415 -21.97 -11.03 30.49
N LEU A 416 -21.09 -11.85 31.06
CA LEU A 416 -21.42 -13.16 31.63
C LEU A 416 -21.85 -13.10 33.09
N GLY A 417 -21.61 -11.99 33.79
CA GLY A 417 -22.01 -11.80 35.18
C GLY A 417 -21.15 -12.55 36.20
N ARG A 418 -19.83 -12.66 35.97
CA ARG A 418 -18.88 -13.42 36.82
C ARG A 418 -19.36 -14.84 37.17
N PRO A 419 -19.49 -15.74 36.18
CA PRO A 419 -19.92 -17.12 36.39
C PRO A 419 -18.90 -17.92 37.21
N THR A 420 -19.36 -18.87 38.01
CA THR A 420 -18.48 -19.71 38.84
C THR A 420 -17.99 -20.98 38.12
N SER A 421 -18.72 -21.44 37.10
CA SER A 421 -18.42 -22.69 36.39
C SER A 421 -18.56 -22.54 34.88
N ASP A 422 -17.78 -23.31 34.12
CA ASP A 422 -17.83 -23.41 32.66
C ASP A 422 -18.95 -24.37 32.15
N PRO A 423 -19.16 -24.54 30.83
CA PRO A 423 -20.19 -25.45 30.28
C PRO A 423 -20.03 -26.91 30.71
N HIS A 424 -18.80 -27.29 31.07
CA HIS A 424 -18.42 -28.64 31.50
C HIS A 424 -18.37 -28.75 33.04
N GLN A 425 -18.94 -27.79 33.76
CA GLN A 425 -19.00 -27.71 35.23
C GLN A 425 -17.64 -27.57 35.93
N GLN A 426 -16.58 -27.19 35.22
CA GLN A 426 -15.28 -26.90 35.84
C GLN A 426 -15.27 -25.49 36.45
N ASN A 427 -14.61 -25.33 37.59
CA ASN A 427 -14.56 -24.06 38.33
C ASN A 427 -13.77 -22.99 37.56
N ILE A 428 -14.27 -21.75 37.45
CA ILE A 428 -13.51 -20.66 36.82
C ILE A 428 -12.54 -20.05 37.84
N PRO A 429 -11.21 -20.11 37.62
CA PRO A 429 -10.25 -19.68 38.62
C PRO A 429 -10.15 -18.15 38.68
N TYR A 430 -10.77 -17.57 39.70
CA TYR A 430 -10.62 -16.15 40.04
C TYR A 430 -9.37 -15.90 40.88
N GLU A 431 -8.87 -14.67 40.85
CA GLU A 431 -7.92 -14.18 41.86
C GLU A 431 -8.73 -13.79 43.10
N ASP A 432 -8.26 -14.24 44.27
CA ASP A 432 -8.86 -13.90 45.57
C ASP A 432 -8.66 -12.42 45.92
#